data_AF-A0A350J793-F1
#
_entry.id   AF-A0A350J793-F1
#
_cell.length_a   1.000
_cell.length_b   1.000
_cell.length_c   1.000
_cell.angle_alpha   90.00
_cell.angle_beta   90.00
_cell.angle_gamma   90.00
#
_symmetry.space_group_name_H-M   'P 1'
#
loop_
_entity.id
_entity.type
_entity.pdbx_description
1 polymer ?
#
loop_
_entity_poly.entity_id
_entity_poly.type
_entity_poly.pdbx_seq_one_letter_code
_entity_poly.pdbx_strand_id
1 'polypeptide(L)'
;YAPVIFISAKTGQRVDKLWETIVKVHEQAGRRLTTGVFNDMLSEAIAMNPTPQDKGRHLKIYYGTQVSSYPPTFALFVNDKELSHFSYERYLENQVRKNFGFEGTPIRFFLRNKKGEDR
;
A
#
# COMPACT_ATOMS: atom_id res chain seq x y z
N TYR A 1 -8.24 7.31 -4.43
CA TYR A 1 -9.12 6.20 -4.90
C TYR A 1 -10.33 6.13 -3.96
N ALA A 2 -11.32 7.00 -4.18
CA ALA A 2 -12.58 6.95 -3.47
C ALA A 2 -13.68 6.65 -4.50
N PRO A 3 -14.55 5.66 -4.27
CA PRO A 3 -15.65 5.39 -5.18
C PRO A 3 -16.58 6.61 -5.24
N VAL A 4 -16.95 7.01 -6.45
CA VAL A 4 -17.87 8.14 -6.68
C VAL A 4 -19.23 7.55 -7.05
N ILE A 5 -20.27 7.92 -6.29
CA ILE A 5 -21.63 7.44 -6.50
C ILE A 5 -22.56 8.64 -6.63
N PHE A 6 -23.39 8.63 -7.67
CA PHE A 6 -24.44 9.63 -7.84
C PHE A 6 -25.75 9.14 -7.19
N ILE A 7 -26.26 9.90 -6.23
CA ILE A 7 -27.47 9.60 -5.46
C ILE A 7 -28.40 10.82 -5.40
N SER A 8 -29.66 10.60 -4.99
CA SER A 8 -30.58 11.67 -4.61
C SER A 8 -31.26 11.33 -3.29
N ALA A 9 -30.96 12.11 -2.25
CA ALA A 9 -31.59 11.96 -0.94
C ALA A 9 -33.09 12.30 -0.98
N LYS A 10 -33.50 13.26 -1.83
CA LYS A 10 -34.90 13.70 -1.93
C LYS A 10 -35.81 12.63 -2.52
N THR A 11 -35.33 11.91 -3.54
CA THR A 11 -36.11 10.89 -4.24
C THR A 11 -35.80 9.47 -3.77
N GLY A 12 -34.81 9.30 -2.89
CA GLY A 12 -34.33 7.98 -2.45
C GLY A 12 -33.50 7.23 -3.52
N GLN A 13 -33.17 7.87 -4.63
CA GLN A 13 -32.47 7.21 -5.74
C GLN A 13 -31.07 6.76 -5.29
N ARG A 14 -30.82 5.45 -5.37
CA ARG A 14 -29.51 4.79 -5.15
C ARG A 14 -28.93 4.95 -3.74
N VAL A 15 -29.77 5.23 -2.74
CA VAL A 15 -29.35 5.32 -1.33
C VAL A 15 -28.89 3.94 -0.79
N ASP A 16 -29.50 2.86 -1.26
CA ASP A 16 -29.08 1.48 -1.06
C ASP A 16 -27.61 1.24 -1.49
N LYS A 17 -27.23 1.74 -2.67
CA LYS A 17 -25.85 1.61 -3.20
C LYS A 17 -24.81 2.31 -2.35
N LEU A 18 -25.19 3.36 -1.63
CA LEU A 18 -24.30 4.02 -0.68
C LEU A 18 -23.90 3.05 0.43
N TRP A 19 -24.87 2.35 1.01
CA TRP A 19 -24.62 1.39 2.10
C TRP A 19 -23.76 0.22 1.64
N GLU A 20 -24.06 -0.36 0.48
CA GLU A 20 -23.23 -1.41 -0.12
C GLU A 20 -21.78 -0.97 -0.32
N THR A 21 -21.59 0.27 -0.76
CA THR A 21 -20.23 0.81 -0.99
C THR A 21 -19.50 1.05 0.33
N ILE A 22 -20.18 1.54 1.37
CA ILE A 22 -19.60 1.71 2.70
C ILE A 22 -19.08 0.37 3.22
N VAL A 23 -19.89 -0.69 3.14
CA VAL A 23 -19.49 -2.03 3.58
C VAL A 23 -18.27 -2.53 2.80
N LYS A 24 -18.29 -2.42 1.47
CA LYS A 24 -17.15 -2.81 0.62
C LYS A 24 -15.87 -2.05 0.99
N VAL A 25 -15.94 -0.73 1.16
CA VAL A 25 -14.76 0.09 1.53
C VAL A 25 -14.26 -0.29 2.92
N HIS A 26 -15.16 -0.58 3.86
CA HIS A 26 -14.79 -1.04 5.20
C HIS A 26 -14.05 -2.38 5.15
N GLU A 27 -14.55 -3.35 4.39
CA GLU A 27 -13.88 -4.65 4.19
C GLU A 27 -12.48 -4.47 3.57
N GLN A 28 -12.36 -3.62 2.55
CA GLN A 28 -11.07 -3.30 1.92
C GLN A 28 -10.11 -2.64 2.92
N ALA A 29 -10.58 -1.70 3.74
CA ALA A 29 -9.78 -1.05 4.80
C ALA A 29 -9.31 -2.04 5.88
N GLY A 30 -10.09 -3.08 6.15
CA GLY A 30 -9.79 -4.12 7.13
C GLY A 30 -8.90 -5.25 6.63
N ARG A 31 -8.78 -5.43 5.31
CA ARG A 31 -8.08 -6.55 4.70
C ARG A 31 -6.65 -6.69 5.24
N ARG A 32 -6.32 -7.89 5.71
CA ARG A 32 -5.00 -8.26 6.23
C ARG A 32 -4.28 -9.17 5.25
N LEU A 33 -3.07 -8.80 4.86
CA LEU A 33 -2.16 -9.64 4.08
C LEU A 33 -1.21 -10.38 5.00
N THR A 34 -0.92 -11.65 4.68
CA THR A 34 0.15 -12.37 5.35
C THR A 34 1.49 -11.79 4.93
N THR A 35 2.49 -11.90 5.82
CA THR A 35 3.83 -11.38 5.53
C THR A 35 4.43 -12.08 4.31
N GLY A 36 4.24 -13.40 4.14
CA GLY A 36 4.73 -14.15 2.97
C GLY A 36 4.20 -13.58 1.65
N VAL A 37 2.87 -13.56 1.48
CA VAL A 37 2.22 -13.07 0.25
C VAL A 37 2.62 -11.64 -0.10
N PHE A 38 2.77 -10.78 0.91
CA PHE A 38 3.23 -9.41 0.68
C PHE A 38 4.69 -9.34 0.21
N ASN A 39 5.59 -10.17 0.76
CA ASN A 39 7.00 -10.20 0.35
C ASN A 39 7.21 -10.87 -1.00
N ASP A 40 6.38 -11.85 -1.36
CA ASP A 40 6.40 -12.45 -2.71
C ASP A 40 6.10 -11.37 -3.75
N MET A 41 5.03 -10.59 -3.54
CA MET A 41 4.68 -9.46 -4.40
C MET A 41 5.77 -8.38 -4.43
N LEU A 42 6.39 -8.04 -3.29
CA LEU A 42 7.50 -7.09 -3.25
C LEU A 42 8.69 -7.58 -4.10
N SER A 43 9.01 -8.86 -4.03
CA SER A 43 10.11 -9.45 -4.79
C SER A 43 9.86 -9.39 -6.29
N GLU A 44 8.64 -9.70 -6.72
CA GLU A 44 8.21 -9.56 -8.13
C GLU A 44 8.24 -8.10 -8.59
N ALA A 45 7.74 -7.18 -7.77
CA ALA A 45 7.75 -5.75 -8.07
C ALA A 45 9.17 -5.21 -8.26
N ILE A 46 10.10 -5.58 -7.38
CA ILE A 46 11.51 -5.18 -7.46
C ILE A 46 12.19 -5.78 -8.70
N ALA A 47 11.85 -7.02 -9.08
CA ALA A 47 12.38 -7.65 -10.29
C ALA A 47 11.88 -6.96 -11.57
N MET A 48 10.62 -6.52 -11.60
CA MET A 48 10.05 -5.80 -12.75
C MET A 48 10.55 -4.36 -12.87
N ASN A 49 10.73 -3.67 -11.73
CA ASN A 49 11.21 -2.29 -11.69
C ASN A 49 12.26 -2.17 -10.58
N PRO A 50 13.55 -2.29 -10.94
CA PRO A 50 14.64 -2.21 -9.98
C PRO A 50 14.60 -0.93 -9.14
N THR A 51 15.02 -1.06 -7.89
CA THR A 51 15.07 0.03 -6.91
C THR A 51 15.97 1.18 -7.36
N PRO A 52 15.61 2.43 -7.04
CA PRO A 52 16.40 3.59 -7.41
C PRO A 52 17.81 3.53 -6.81
N GLN A 53 18.74 4.16 -7.51
CA GLN A 53 20.12 4.35 -7.08
C GLN A 53 20.34 5.84 -6.80
N ASP A 54 20.94 6.14 -5.65
CA ASP A 54 21.45 7.49 -5.36
C ASP A 54 22.93 7.39 -4.96
N LYS A 55 23.77 8.22 -5.59
CA LYS A 55 25.23 8.30 -5.38
C LYS A 55 25.93 6.93 -5.28
N GLY A 56 25.56 5.99 -6.14
CA GLY A 56 26.15 4.65 -6.19
C GLY A 56 25.55 3.62 -5.22
N ARG A 57 24.66 4.02 -4.30
CA ARG A 57 23.97 3.13 -3.36
C ARG A 57 22.56 2.80 -3.87
N HIS A 58 22.21 1.52 -3.90
CA HIS A 58 20.83 1.09 -4.17
C HIS A 58 20.01 1.08 -2.90
N LEU A 59 18.74 1.51 -3.01
CA LEU A 59 17.75 1.18 -1.99
C LEU A 59 17.56 -0.34 -1.96
N LYS A 60 17.83 -0.97 -0.81
CA LYS A 60 17.58 -2.40 -0.60
C LYS A 60 16.37 -2.54 0.30
N ILE A 61 15.33 -3.19 -0.20
CA ILE A 61 14.16 -3.58 0.59
C ILE A 61 14.37 -5.02 1.04
N TYR A 62 14.56 -5.24 2.34
CA TYR A 62 14.86 -6.56 2.89
C TYR A 62 13.61 -7.40 3.08
N TYR A 63 12.58 -6.79 3.64
CA TYR A 63 11.26 -7.38 3.80
C TYR A 63 10.26 -6.27 4.16
N GLY A 64 8.97 -6.61 4.12
CA GLY A 64 7.94 -5.76 4.69
C GLY A 64 6.82 -6.55 5.34
N THR A 65 5.99 -5.86 6.12
CA THR A 65 4.83 -6.46 6.79
C THR A 65 3.72 -5.45 6.97
N GLN A 66 2.46 -5.92 6.99
CA GLN A 66 1.33 -5.07 7.36
C GLN A 66 1.29 -4.89 8.87
N VAL A 67 1.47 -3.66 9.34
CA VAL A 67 1.49 -3.33 10.78
C VAL A 67 0.13 -2.88 11.30
N SER A 68 -0.72 -2.29 10.44
CA SER A 68 -2.07 -1.84 10.81
C SER A 68 -3.08 -2.09 9.71
N SER A 69 -4.35 -2.17 10.10
CA SER A 69 -5.52 -2.09 9.22
C SER A 69 -6.30 -0.81 9.58
N TYR A 70 -7.22 -0.37 8.72
CA TYR A 70 -8.05 0.83 8.93
C TYR A 70 -7.26 2.13 9.26
N PRO A 71 -6.33 2.60 8.42
CA PRO A 71 -6.05 2.15 7.06
C PRO A 71 -4.95 1.09 6.96
N PRO A 72 -4.93 0.27 5.88
CA PRO A 72 -3.84 -0.64 5.57
C PRO A 72 -2.50 0.07 5.58
N THR A 73 -1.64 -0.34 6.49
CA THR A 73 -0.35 0.29 6.74
C THR A 73 0.74 -0.76 6.72
N PHE A 74 1.74 -0.56 5.87
CA PHE A 74 2.85 -1.47 5.66
C PHE A 74 4.15 -0.85 6.15
N ALA A 75 4.93 -1.60 6.91
CA ALA A 75 6.30 -1.23 7.24
C ALA A 75 7.25 -1.96 6.29
N LEU A 76 8.14 -1.22 5.63
CA LEU A 76 9.22 -1.75 4.81
C LEU A 76 10.54 -1.57 5.57
N PHE A 77 11.31 -2.65 5.67
CA PHE A 77 12.63 -2.62 6.28
C PHE A 77 13.67 -2.50 5.18
N VAL A 78 14.39 -1.39 5.19
CA VAL A 78 15.33 -1.00 4.15
C VAL A 78 16.73 -0.80 4.72
N ASN A 79 17.74 -0.70 3.85
CA ASN A 79 19.07 -0.29 4.25
C ASN A 79 19.11 1.18 4.70
N ASP A 80 18.56 2.06 3.88
CA ASP A 80 18.58 3.50 4.13
C ASP A 80 17.32 4.14 3.53
N LYS A 81 16.44 4.64 4.40
CA LYS A 81 15.17 5.27 4.02
C LYS A 81 15.38 6.54 3.21
N GLU A 82 16.53 7.21 3.31
CA GLU A 82 16.82 8.43 2.56
C GLU A 82 17.06 8.13 1.06
N LEU A 83 17.35 6.87 0.72
CA LEU A 83 17.43 6.40 -0.67
C LEU A 83 16.04 6.15 -1.29
N SER A 84 14.97 6.20 -0.51
CA SER A 84 13.61 6.03 -1.00
C SER A 84 13.08 7.33 -1.57
N HIS A 85 12.74 7.31 -2.85
CA HIS A 85 12.05 8.40 -3.50
C HIS A 85 10.54 8.13 -3.54
N PHE A 86 9.72 9.18 -3.38
CA PHE A 86 8.26 9.07 -3.33
C PHE A 86 7.68 8.34 -4.55
N SER A 87 8.33 8.45 -5.73
CA SER A 87 7.87 7.78 -6.95
C SER A 87 7.94 6.25 -6.83
N TYR A 88 8.96 5.73 -6.14
CA TYR A 88 9.09 4.28 -5.93
C TYR A 88 8.10 3.78 -4.88
N GLU A 89 7.83 4.57 -3.83
CA GLU A 89 6.77 4.26 -2.87
C GLU A 89 5.39 4.22 -3.54
N ARG A 90 5.11 5.17 -4.44
CA ARG A 90 3.88 5.17 -5.26
C ARG A 90 3.81 3.96 -6.19
N TYR A 91 4.93 3.55 -6.77
CA TYR A 91 5.00 2.34 -7.57
C TYR A 91 4.62 1.11 -6.73
N LEU A 92 5.21 0.94 -5.54
CA LEU A 92 4.88 -0.18 -4.64
C LEU A 92 3.41 -0.11 -4.18
N GLU A 93 2.88 1.08 -3.89
CA GLU A 93 1.47 1.28 -3.60
C GLU A 93 0.58 0.77 -4.74
N ASN A 94 0.90 1.12 -5.98
CA ASN A 94 0.15 0.67 -7.14
C ASN A 94 0.25 -0.85 -7.34
N GLN A 95 1.39 -1.48 -7.04
CA GLN A 95 1.51 -2.94 -7.08
C GLN A 95 0.65 -3.62 -6.01
N VAL A 96 0.63 -3.09 -4.78
CA VAL A 96 -0.27 -3.60 -3.73
C VAL A 96 -1.74 -3.49 -4.18
N ARG A 97 -2.11 -2.35 -4.78
CA ARG A 97 -3.47 -2.14 -5.28
C ARG A 97 -3.85 -3.10 -6.39
N LYS A 98 -2.97 -3.26 -7.38
CA LYS A 98 -3.20 -4.12 -8.53
C LYS A 98 -3.39 -5.59 -8.11
N ASN A 99 -2.62 -6.07 -7.13
CA ASN A 99 -2.65 -7.48 -6.71
C ASN A 99 -3.72 -7.76 -5.64
N PHE A 100 -4.02 -6.79 -4.76
CA PHE A 100 -4.82 -7.05 -3.56
C PHE A 100 -6.02 -6.11 -3.36
N GLY A 101 -6.24 -5.12 -4.24
CA GLY A 101 -7.37 -4.19 -4.17
C GLY A 101 -7.10 -2.98 -3.28
N PHE A 102 -7.78 -2.89 -2.13
CA PHE A 102 -7.81 -1.70 -1.25
C PHE A 102 -8.54 -0.49 -1.85
N GLU A 103 -9.55 -0.71 -2.67
CA GLU A 103 -10.39 0.37 -3.19
C GLU A 103 -11.10 1.12 -2.05
N GLY A 104 -11.17 2.44 -2.15
CA GLY A 104 -11.82 3.30 -1.15
C GLY A 104 -11.02 3.56 0.12
N THR A 105 -9.86 2.93 0.32
CA THR A 105 -9.01 3.15 1.50
C THR A 105 -7.59 3.59 1.12
N PRO A 106 -7.00 4.60 1.79
CA PRO A 106 -5.57 4.90 1.66
C PRO A 106 -4.71 3.70 2.05
N ILE A 107 -3.61 3.50 1.33
CA ILE A 107 -2.52 2.62 1.75
C ILE A 107 -1.39 3.51 2.26
N ARG A 108 -0.79 3.15 3.38
CA ARG A 108 0.35 3.86 3.96
C ARG A 108 1.59 2.96 3.96
N PHE A 109 2.73 3.52 3.59
CA PHE A 109 4.03 2.90 3.79
C PHE A 109 4.81 3.65 4.85
N PHE A 110 5.53 2.91 5.68
CA PHE A 110 6.54 3.42 6.59
C PHE A 110 7.85 2.70 6.32
N LEU A 111 8.89 3.45 5.99
CA LEU A 111 10.22 2.89 5.86
C LEU A 111 10.93 2.91 7.20
N ARG A 112 11.60 1.81 7.52
CA ARG A 112 12.47 1.67 8.69
C ARG A 112 13.82 1.18 8.24
N ASN A 113 14.88 1.86 8.69
CA ASN A 113 16.23 1.32 8.55
C ASN A 113 16.30 0.02 9.35
N LYS A 114 16.88 -1.02 8.76
CA LYS A 114 17.16 -2.26 9.47
C LYS A 114 18.25 -1.96 10.51
N LYS A 115 17.93 -2.15 11.80
CA LYS A 115 18.91 -1.96 12.89
C LYS A 115 20.18 -2.77 12.60
N GLY A 116 21.29 -2.05 12.43
CA GLY A 116 22.60 -2.58 12.05
C GLY A 116 23.40 -1.69 11.07
N GLU A 117 22.73 -0.79 10.35
CA GLU A 117 23.36 0.18 9.42
C GLU A 117 23.20 1.65 9.84
N ASP A 118 22.73 1.92 11.07
CA ASP A 118 22.86 3.25 11.68
C ASP A 118 24.34 3.40 12.14
N ARG A 119 25.21 3.79 11.21
CA ARG A 119 26.57 4.27 11.48
C ARG A 119 26.67 5.74 11.08
#